data_AF-A0A349B370-F1
#
_entry.id   AF-A0A349B370-F1
#
_cell.length_a   1.000
_cell.length_b   1.000
_cell.length_c   1.000
_cell.angle_alpha   90.00
_cell.angle_beta   90.00
_cell.angle_gamma   90.00
#
_symmetry.space_group_name_H-M   'P 1'
#
loop_
_entity.id
_entity.type
_entity.pdbx_description
1 polymer ?
#
loop_
_entity_poly.entity_id
_entity_poly.type
_entity_poly.pdbx_seq_one_letter_code
_entity_poly.pdbx_strand_id
1 'polypeptide(L)'
;AEPPARLHGDLWAGNRLVDRDGRSWLIDPAAHGGHREFDLAMMRLFGGFGAACFAAYDDVHPLADGWEARVPLHQLAPLVVHAIKFGGGYVAGTERALAQLT
;
A
#
# COMPACT_ATOMS: atom_id res chain seq x y z
N ALA A 1 1.01 17.54 -9.27
CA ALA A 1 0.43 16.24 -9.63
C ALA A 1 1.53 15.40 -10.26
N GLU A 2 1.77 14.19 -9.75
CA GLU A 2 2.78 13.28 -10.29
C GLU A 2 2.21 12.41 -11.43
N PRO A 3 3.03 11.95 -12.38
CA PRO A 3 2.57 11.06 -13.46
C PRO A 3 2.12 9.71 -12.90
N PRO A 4 1.22 8.99 -13.59
CA PRO A 4 0.81 7.65 -13.18
C PRO A 4 2.00 6.70 -13.17
N ALA A 5 2.13 5.94 -12.08
CA ALA A 5 3.09 4.87 -11.91
C ALA A 5 2.51 3.52 -12.33
N ARG A 6 3.39 2.57 -12.61
CA ARG A 6 3.03 1.16 -12.81
C ARG A 6 2.92 0.50 -11.43
N LEU A 7 1.70 0.23 -11.00
CA LEU A 7 1.42 -0.36 -9.71
C LEU A 7 1.44 -1.89 -9.79
N HIS A 8 1.86 -2.51 -8.70
CA HIS A 8 1.53 -3.91 -8.42
C HIS A 8 0.02 -4.04 -8.14
N GLY A 9 -0.57 -3.10 -7.42
CA GLY A 9 -2.02 -2.97 -7.19
C GLY A 9 -2.59 -3.91 -6.11
N ASP A 10 -1.78 -4.83 -5.60
CA ASP A 10 -2.08 -5.71 -4.47
C ASP A 10 -0.80 -5.96 -3.63
N LEU A 11 -0.03 -4.91 -3.34
CA LEU A 11 1.30 -5.05 -2.72
C LEU A 11 1.23 -5.11 -1.20
N TRP A 12 1.18 -6.34 -0.66
CA TRP A 12 1.29 -6.62 0.76
C TRP A 12 2.24 -7.80 1.01
N ALA A 13 2.54 -8.10 2.28
CA ALA A 13 3.54 -9.11 2.64
C ALA A 13 3.24 -10.51 2.06
N GLY A 14 1.96 -10.88 1.94
CA GLY A 14 1.57 -12.17 1.35
C GLY A 14 1.94 -12.30 -0.12
N ASN A 15 2.05 -11.18 -0.84
CA ASN A 15 2.40 -11.12 -2.26
C ASN A 15 3.90 -10.82 -2.49
N ARG A 16 4.72 -10.95 -1.45
CA ARG A 16 6.19 -10.85 -1.52
C ARG A 16 6.85 -12.14 -1.08
N LEU A 17 7.55 -12.78 -2.01
CA LEU A 17 8.45 -13.90 -1.73
C LEU A 17 9.88 -13.38 -1.56
N VAL A 18 10.63 -13.94 -0.61
CA VAL A 18 12.05 -13.64 -0.44
C VAL A 18 12.84 -14.91 -0.74
N ASP A 19 13.75 -14.84 -1.70
CA ASP A 19 14.57 -16.00 -2.05
C ASP A 19 15.75 -16.20 -1.06
N ARG A 20 16.58 -17.22 -1.33
CA ARG A 20 17.70 -17.60 -0.46
C ARG A 20 18.79 -16.52 -0.37
N ASP A 21 18.86 -15.64 -1.36
CA ASP A 21 19.84 -14.55 -1.42
C ASP A 21 19.26 -13.24 -0.83
N GLY A 22 18.04 -13.28 -0.30
CA GLY A 22 17.36 -12.12 0.28
C GLY A 22 16.67 -11.23 -0.75
N ARG A 23 16.62 -11.62 -2.02
CA ARG A 23 15.95 -10.85 -3.07
C ARG A 23 14.44 -11.02 -2.97
N SER A 24 13.73 -9.91 -3.07
CA SER A 24 12.27 -9.89 -3.09
C SER A 24 11.73 -10.13 -4.51
N TRP A 25 10.76 -11.04 -4.60
CA TRP A 25 9.97 -11.36 -5.78
C TRP A 25 8.51 -11.03 -5.49
N LEU A 26 7.84 -10.33 -6.40
CA LEU A 26 6.44 -9.93 -6.25
C LEU A 26 5.56 -10.87 -7.09
N ILE A 27 4.43 -11.29 -6.52
CA ILE A 27 3.48 -12.25 -7.12
C ILE A 27 2.04 -11.75 -6.99
N ASP A 28 1.12 -12.36 -7.73
CA ASP A 28 -0.33 -12.08 -7.68
C ASP A 28 -0.70 -10.59 -7.85
N PRO A 29 -0.24 -9.93 -8.94
CA PRO A 29 -0.52 -8.52 -9.13
C PRO A 29 -1.98 -8.27 -9.54
N ALA A 30 -2.51 -7.13 -9.08
CA ALA A 30 -3.65 -6.45 -9.68
C ALA A 30 -3.15 -5.22 -10.47
N ALA A 31 -2.21 -5.45 -11.39
CA ALA A 31 -1.40 -4.38 -12.00
C ALA A 31 -2.22 -3.40 -12.83
N HIS A 32 -1.99 -2.10 -12.60
CA HIS A 32 -2.61 -1.00 -13.35
C HIS A 32 -1.80 0.29 -13.23
N GLY A 33 -2.18 1.31 -14.00
CA GLY A 33 -1.63 2.66 -13.87
C GLY A 33 -2.35 3.44 -12.77
N GLY A 34 -1.60 4.06 -11.84
CA GLY A 34 -2.19 4.81 -10.74
C GLY A 34 -1.18 5.62 -9.92
N HIS A 35 -1.60 6.11 -8.76
CA HIS A 35 -0.74 6.88 -7.85
C HIS A 35 0.17 5.91 -7.06
N ARG A 36 1.49 6.12 -7.05
CA ARG A 36 2.45 5.16 -6.45
C ARG A 36 2.29 4.99 -4.94
N GLU A 37 1.76 6.01 -4.26
CA GLU A 37 1.40 5.94 -2.85
C GLU A 37 0.40 4.81 -2.54
N PHE A 38 -0.36 4.31 -3.52
CA PHE A 38 -1.27 3.18 -3.35
C PHE A 38 -0.56 1.92 -2.84
N ASP A 39 0.48 1.47 -3.55
CA ASP A 39 1.22 0.26 -3.18
C ASP A 39 1.93 0.45 -1.83
N LEU A 40 2.50 1.63 -1.58
CA LEU A 40 3.17 1.95 -0.31
C LEU A 40 2.19 1.97 0.87
N ALA A 41 0.99 2.52 0.66
CA ALA A 41 -0.06 2.54 1.67
C ALA A 41 -0.56 1.12 1.99
N MET A 42 -0.63 0.24 0.98
CA MET A 42 -0.99 -1.16 1.14
C MET A 42 0.09 -1.97 1.89
N MET A 43 1.37 -1.74 1.58
CA MET A 43 2.51 -2.29 2.35
C MET A 43 2.45 -1.89 3.83
N ARG A 44 2.05 -0.64 4.12
CA ARG A 44 1.87 -0.16 5.50
C ARG A 44 0.65 -0.76 6.20
N LEU A 45 -0.44 -0.97 5.46
CA LEU A 45 -1.71 -1.45 6.01
C LEU A 45 -1.59 -2.86 6.59
N PHE A 46 -0.99 -3.77 5.83
CA PHE A 46 -0.85 -5.18 6.20
C PHE A 46 0.53 -5.52 6.77
N GLY A 47 1.46 -4.57 6.75
CA GLY A 47 2.79 -4.71 7.34
C GLY A 47 3.69 -5.68 6.57
N GLY A 48 4.74 -6.15 7.25
CA GLY A 48 5.75 -7.07 6.71
C GLY A 48 6.90 -6.41 5.94
N PHE A 49 6.93 -5.08 5.85
CA PHE A 49 8.05 -4.31 5.30
C PHE A 49 8.66 -3.42 6.39
N GLY A 50 9.99 -3.43 6.52
CA GLY A 50 10.71 -2.65 7.52
C GLY A 50 10.92 -1.19 7.11
N ALA A 51 11.26 -0.33 8.08
CA ALA A 51 11.51 1.10 7.84
C ALA A 51 12.57 1.36 6.75
N ALA A 52 13.60 0.51 6.67
CA ALA A 52 14.64 0.59 5.65
C ALA A 52 14.10 0.45 4.21
N CYS A 53 13.02 -0.32 4.00
CA CYS A 53 12.39 -0.44 2.68
C CYS A 53 11.75 0.88 2.23
N PHE A 54 11.03 1.54 3.14
CA PHE A 54 10.40 2.84 2.85
C PHE A 54 11.45 3.94 2.69
N ALA A 55 12.50 3.95 3.52
CA ALA A 55 13.61 4.90 3.40
C ALA A 55 14.36 4.74 2.07
N ALA A 56 14.64 3.51 1.64
CA ALA A 56 15.30 3.26 0.36
C ALA A 56 14.42 3.67 -0.84
N TYR A 57 13.11 3.52 -0.74
CA TYR A 57 12.19 3.99 -1.77
C TYR A 57 12.18 5.53 -1.84
N ASP A 58 12.12 6.20 -0.69
CA ASP A 58 12.09 7.67 -0.61
C ASP A 58 13.42 8.31 -1.07
N ASP A 59 14.57 7.67 -0.81
CA ASP A 59 15.88 8.10 -1.30
C ASP A 59 15.96 8.11 -2.84
N VAL A 60 15.39 7.10 -3.49
CA VAL A 60 15.41 6.96 -4.96
C VAL A 60 14.28 7.72 -5.64
N HIS A 61 13.09 7.75 -5.01
CA HIS A 61 11.90 8.39 -5.56
C HIS A 61 11.13 9.12 -4.45
N PRO A 62 11.60 10.32 -4.05
CA PRO A 62 11.04 11.07 -2.92
C PRO A 62 9.54 11.23 -3.00
N LEU A 63 8.85 11.01 -1.88
CA LEU A 63 7.42 11.24 -1.75
C LEU A 63 7.13 12.74 -1.64
N ALA A 64 6.02 13.18 -2.23
CA ALA A 64 5.65 14.58 -2.19
C ALA A 64 5.17 14.97 -0.79
N ASP A 65 5.40 16.22 -0.38
CA ASP A 65 4.98 16.76 0.91
C ASP A 65 3.53 16.36 1.27
N GLY A 66 3.35 15.99 2.54
CA GLY A 66 2.06 15.57 3.09
C GLY A 66 1.57 14.20 2.61
N TRP A 67 2.43 13.34 2.05
CA TRP A 67 2.05 11.98 1.67
C TRP A 67 1.57 11.16 2.87
N GLU A 68 2.07 11.40 4.07
CA GLU A 68 1.62 10.72 5.28
C GLU A 68 0.12 10.94 5.51
N ALA A 69 -0.36 12.17 5.29
CA ALA A 69 -1.77 12.52 5.43
C ALA A 69 -2.65 11.87 4.36
N ARG A 70 -2.07 11.43 3.24
CA ARG A 70 -2.76 10.72 2.15
C ARG A 70 -2.77 9.20 2.32
N VAL A 71 -2.04 8.64 3.30
CA VAL A 71 -2.04 7.19 3.55
C VAL A 71 -3.45 6.64 3.77
N PRO A 72 -4.33 7.23 4.63
CA PRO A 72 -5.68 6.70 4.83
C PRO A 72 -6.51 6.69 3.54
N LEU A 73 -6.35 7.71 2.69
CA LEU A 73 -7.01 7.80 1.38
C LEU A 73 -6.62 6.62 0.48
N HIS A 74 -5.32 6.33 0.39
CA HIS A 74 -4.82 5.22 -0.41
C HIS A 74 -5.13 3.83 0.19
N GLN A 75 -5.39 3.73 1.50
CA GLN A 75 -5.82 2.49 2.15
C GLN A 75 -7.31 2.18 1.99
N LEU A 76 -8.15 3.12 1.56
CA LEU A 76 -9.59 2.90 1.43
C LEU A 76 -9.93 1.75 0.48
N ALA A 77 -9.37 1.72 -0.72
CA ALA A 77 -9.71 0.69 -1.69
C ALA A 77 -9.36 -0.73 -1.19
N PRO A 78 -8.14 -1.03 -0.70
CA PRO A 78 -7.85 -2.36 -0.16
C PRO A 78 -8.69 -2.68 1.06
N LEU A 79 -8.98 -1.72 1.96
CA LEU A 79 -9.85 -1.93 3.11
C LEU A 79 -11.30 -2.28 2.70
N VAL A 80 -11.87 -1.54 1.75
CA VAL A 80 -13.23 -1.80 1.23
C VAL A 80 -13.30 -3.17 0.55
N VAL A 81 -12.30 -3.53 -0.26
CA VAL A 81 -12.23 -4.86 -0.88
C VAL A 81 -12.22 -5.96 0.18
N HIS A 82 -11.44 -5.79 1.25
CA HIS A 82 -11.40 -6.75 2.35
C HIS A 82 -12.69 -6.74 3.18
N ALA A 83 -13.33 -5.60 3.37
CA ALA A 83 -14.63 -5.50 4.03
C ALA A 83 -15.71 -6.25 3.25
N ILE A 84 -15.73 -6.14 1.92
CA ILE A 84 -16.65 -6.88 1.05
C ILE A 84 -16.39 -8.39 1.13
N LYS A 85 -15.13 -8.82 1.10
CA LYS A 85 -14.77 -10.24 1.07
C LYS A 85 -14.87 -10.94 2.42
N PHE A 86 -14.54 -10.24 3.50
CA PHE A 86 -14.28 -10.85 4.81
C PHE A 86 -15.07 -10.20 5.96
N GLY A 87 -15.65 -9.02 5.75
CA GLY A 87 -16.42 -8.30 6.77
C GLY A 87 -15.61 -7.97 8.03
N GLY A 88 -16.31 -7.90 9.17
CA GLY A 88 -15.70 -7.79 10.50
C GLY A 88 -14.76 -6.57 10.65
N GLY A 89 -13.55 -6.81 11.15
CA GLY A 89 -12.58 -5.76 11.47
C GLY A 89 -12.20 -4.85 10.29
N TYR A 90 -12.38 -5.32 9.04
CA TYR A 90 -12.14 -4.52 7.85
C TYR A 90 -13.19 -3.44 7.61
N VAL A 91 -14.44 -3.65 8.05
CA VAL A 91 -15.48 -2.60 8.03
C VAL A 91 -15.06 -1.47 8.97
N ALA A 92 -14.72 -1.82 10.23
CA ALA A 92 -14.25 -0.84 11.20
C ALA A 92 -12.94 -0.15 10.77
N GLY A 93 -12.04 -0.87 10.07
CA GLY A 93 -10.84 -0.30 9.47
C GLY A 93 -11.16 0.74 8.40
N THR A 94 -12.13 0.43 7.52
CA THR A 94 -12.62 1.35 6.49
C THR A 94 -13.20 2.62 7.12
N GLU A 95 -14.07 2.49 8.12
CA GLU A 95 -14.66 3.63 8.82
C GLU A 95 -13.61 4.52 9.48
N ARG A 96 -12.60 3.93 10.13
CA ARG A 96 -11.48 4.68 10.73
C ARG A 96 -10.65 5.42 9.69
N ALA A 97 -10.41 4.82 8.53
CA ALA A 97 -9.68 5.48 7.45
C ALA A 97 -10.49 6.65 6.86
N LEU A 98 -11.81 6.48 6.69
CA LEU A 98 -12.71 7.55 6.24
C LEU A 98 -12.74 8.72 7.23
N ALA A 99 -12.82 8.45 8.54
CA ALA A 99 -12.87 9.48 9.57
C ALA A 99 -11.59 10.34 9.65
N GLN A 100 -10.46 9.86 9.11
CA GLN A 100 -9.20 10.63 9.04
C GLN A 100 -9.16 11.59 7.84
N LEU A 101 -10.14 11.51 6.94
CA LEU A 101 -10.23 12.31 5.72
C LEU A 101 -11.31 13.41 5.80
N THR A 102 -12.03 13.49 6.92
CA THR A 102 -13.13 14.42 7.19
C THR A 102 -12.82 15.30 8.38
#